data_AF-A0A9D1RSJ6-F1
#
_entry.id   AF-A0A9D1RSJ6-F1
#
_cell.length_a   1.000
_cell.length_b   1.000
_cell.length_c   1.000
_cell.angle_alpha   90.00
_cell.angle_beta   90.00
_cell.angle_gamma   90.00
#
_symmetry.space_group_name_H-M   'P 1'
#
loop_
_entity.id
_entity.type
_entity.pdbx_description
1 polymer ?
#
loop_
_entity_poly.entity_id
_entity_poly.type
_entity_poly.pdbx_seq_one_letter_code
_entity_poly.pdbx_strand_id
1 'polypeptide(L)'
;MRSGSLVCVTSPTAQSDSIDLHWTPAGDYTLALDGTTVRARNSKGKDLKSVPAKVKKTDEYLQLDALATWLTQHERSCADTVRGWFLSGEQVAVALLAAVWVDPSWQKYVKDLVVQASNPGTAEQQITGLLRDADEHALRLVDLDGETTIIPVTTPDGIQTTVTVPHPVLIEDIDDWREFAVELGVTQGTDQLFREVHHKPDTTEGRREALTRYAGARYEQGTVLMGRSKGAGYETTRFEVSLRVNELVSVDAPSATATTVFAVLSIDCGNPFDEGTIDDLNFVSPGAGRLDPVEVGPVAWSEGIRMAEFVYSGRTIEDSEGNE
;
A
#
# COMPACT_ATOMS: atom_id res chain seq x y z
N MET A 1 -45.67 -10.42 24.11
CA MET A 1 -45.77 -9.37 23.06
C MET A 1 -45.19 -8.09 23.63
N ARG A 2 -43.89 -7.85 23.43
CA ARG A 2 -43.22 -6.62 23.83
C ARG A 2 -42.66 -5.97 22.58
N SER A 3 -43.11 -4.75 22.36
CA SER A 3 -42.79 -3.85 21.25
C SER A 3 -41.33 -3.41 21.36
N GLY A 4 -40.50 -3.82 20.41
CA GLY A 4 -39.13 -3.33 20.24
C GLY A 4 -39.12 -2.18 19.25
N SER A 5 -38.84 -0.98 19.75
CA SER A 5 -38.72 0.25 18.95
C SER A 5 -37.45 0.18 18.10
N LEU A 6 -37.59 0.14 16.77
CA LEU A 6 -36.50 0.35 15.83
C LEU A 6 -36.03 1.80 15.94
N VAL A 7 -34.82 2.00 16.47
CA VAL A 7 -34.13 3.28 16.41
C VAL A 7 -33.45 3.34 15.05
N CYS A 8 -34.01 4.14 14.16
CA CYS A 8 -33.43 4.49 12.87
C CYS A 8 -32.15 5.29 13.13
N VAL A 9 -30.98 4.68 12.90
CA VAL A 9 -29.70 5.39 12.87
C VAL A 9 -29.65 6.14 11.55
N THR A 10 -30.00 7.41 11.59
CA THR A 10 -29.83 8.32 10.45
C THR A 10 -28.35 8.51 10.18
N SER A 11 -27.91 8.13 8.98
CA SER A 11 -26.57 8.43 8.46
C SER A 11 -26.29 9.93 8.57
N PRO A 12 -25.12 10.36 9.09
CA PRO A 12 -24.74 11.76 9.00
C PRO A 12 -24.43 12.07 7.54
N THR A 13 -25.25 12.92 6.95
CA THR A 13 -24.98 13.64 5.71
C THR A 13 -23.55 14.18 5.74
N ALA A 14 -22.74 13.90 4.72
CA ALA A 14 -21.42 14.48 4.55
C ALA A 14 -21.54 16.02 4.43
N GLN A 15 -21.51 16.71 5.57
CA GLN A 15 -21.11 18.10 5.62
C GLN A 15 -19.64 18.15 5.23
N SER A 16 -19.33 18.91 4.18
CA SER A 16 -17.96 19.30 3.91
C SER A 16 -17.48 20.11 5.11
N ASP A 17 -16.76 19.47 6.04
CA ASP A 17 -16.05 20.16 7.09
C ASP A 17 -15.09 21.13 6.41
N SER A 18 -15.45 22.41 6.38
CA SER A 18 -14.52 23.45 5.99
C SER A 18 -13.46 23.48 7.09
N ILE A 19 -12.32 22.84 6.84
CA ILE A 19 -11.18 22.92 7.74
C ILE A 19 -10.86 24.41 7.90
N ASP A 20 -10.99 24.91 9.13
CA ASP A 20 -10.61 26.27 9.47
C ASP A 20 -9.09 26.40 9.32
N LEU A 21 -8.67 26.88 8.16
CA LEU A 21 -7.25 27.05 7.85
C LEU A 21 -6.62 28.11 8.76
N HIS A 22 -5.44 27.81 9.28
CA HIS A 22 -4.66 28.78 10.06
C HIS A 22 -3.94 29.76 9.13
N TRP A 23 -4.41 31.02 9.08
CA TRP A 23 -3.86 32.07 8.23
C TRP A 23 -2.76 32.88 8.94
N THR A 24 -1.57 32.90 8.34
CA THR A 24 -0.39 33.64 8.83
C THR A 24 -0.14 34.89 7.97
N PRO A 25 0.11 36.07 8.56
CA PRO A 25 0.45 37.29 7.81
C PRO A 25 1.78 37.18 7.04
N ALA A 26 1.82 37.73 5.82
CA ALA A 26 3.02 37.84 4.98
C ALA A 26 2.96 39.14 4.15
N GLY A 27 3.21 40.28 4.80
CA GLY A 27 3.03 41.61 4.22
C GLY A 27 1.56 41.95 3.95
N ASP A 28 1.21 42.35 2.73
CA ASP A 28 -0.18 42.67 2.33
C ASP A 28 -1.08 41.44 2.10
N TYR A 29 -0.58 40.24 2.42
CA TYR A 29 -1.22 38.96 2.18
C TYR A 29 -1.29 38.15 3.47
N THR A 30 -2.18 37.18 3.49
CA THR A 30 -2.14 36.09 4.45
C THR A 30 -1.97 34.77 3.71
N LEU A 31 -1.21 33.86 4.31
CA LEU A 31 -0.91 32.54 3.76
C LEU A 31 -1.48 31.46 4.68
N ALA A 32 -1.91 30.34 4.11
CA ALA A 32 -2.28 29.16 4.87
C ALA A 32 -1.88 27.91 4.11
N LEU A 33 -1.69 26.82 4.85
CA LEU A 33 -1.46 25.50 4.27
C LEU A 33 -2.80 24.75 4.21
N ASP A 34 -3.21 24.36 3.02
CA ASP A 34 -4.42 23.59 2.73
C ASP A 34 -3.98 22.22 2.22
N GLY A 35 -3.95 21.22 3.10
CA GLY A 35 -3.26 19.95 2.86
C GLY A 35 -1.77 20.18 2.60
N THR A 36 -1.33 19.94 1.36
CA THR A 36 0.06 20.15 0.91
C THR A 36 0.21 21.37 0.00
N THR A 37 -0.81 22.23 -0.10
CA THR A 37 -0.80 23.41 -0.97
C THR A 37 -0.81 24.70 -0.18
N VAL A 38 0.17 25.57 -0.42
CA VAL A 38 0.19 26.93 0.15
C VAL A 38 -0.79 27.82 -0.60
N ARG A 39 -1.76 28.37 0.12
CA ARG A 39 -2.79 29.30 -0.38
C ARG A 39 -2.49 30.72 0.08
N ALA A 40 -2.98 31.70 -0.68
CA ALA A 40 -2.81 33.12 -0.37
C ALA A 40 -4.14 33.88 -0.45
N ARG A 41 -4.34 34.80 0.48
CA ARG A 41 -5.40 35.82 0.46
C ARG A 41 -4.78 37.21 0.36
N ASN A 42 -5.48 38.13 -0.31
CA ASN A 42 -5.10 39.55 -0.29
C ASN A 42 -5.60 40.25 0.98
N SER A 43 -5.25 41.53 1.14
CA SER A 43 -5.67 42.39 2.25
C SER A 43 -7.20 42.58 2.41
N LYS A 44 -8.00 42.21 1.40
CA LYS A 44 -9.48 42.19 1.48
C LYS A 44 -10.04 40.82 1.85
N GLY A 45 -9.18 39.86 2.21
CA GLY A 45 -9.57 38.48 2.53
C GLY A 45 -9.93 37.62 1.33
N LYS A 46 -9.69 38.07 0.09
CA LYS A 46 -10.04 37.31 -1.11
C LYS A 46 -8.95 36.29 -1.44
N ASP A 47 -9.36 35.02 -1.60
CA ASP A 47 -8.50 33.93 -2.06
C ASP A 47 -7.95 34.21 -3.46
N LEU A 48 -6.65 33.92 -3.64
CA LEU A 48 -5.93 34.07 -4.89
C LEU A 48 -5.76 32.71 -5.56
N LYS A 49 -5.72 32.72 -6.90
CA LYS A 49 -5.48 31.50 -7.71
C LYS A 49 -4.08 30.92 -7.51
N SER A 50 -3.11 31.77 -7.17
CA SER A 50 -1.73 31.36 -6.90
C SER A 50 -1.06 32.35 -5.94
N VAL A 51 -0.03 31.88 -5.25
CA VAL A 51 0.79 32.72 -4.38
C VAL A 51 1.61 33.69 -5.25
N PRO A 52 1.50 35.02 -5.04
CA PRO A 52 2.25 36.00 -5.83
C PRO A 52 3.78 35.83 -5.69
N ALA A 53 4.52 36.07 -6.77
CA ALA A 53 5.98 35.86 -6.82
C ALA A 53 6.77 36.66 -5.76
N LYS A 54 6.28 37.84 -5.37
CA LYS A 54 6.90 38.63 -4.28
C LYS A 54 6.72 37.99 -2.91
N VAL A 55 5.61 37.29 -2.69
CA VAL A 55 5.29 36.62 -1.42
C VAL A 55 6.05 35.30 -1.31
N LYS A 56 6.32 34.62 -2.43
CA LYS A 56 7.12 33.38 -2.46
C LYS A 56 8.54 33.51 -1.91
N LYS A 57 9.05 34.73 -1.74
CA LYS A 57 10.39 35.03 -1.21
C LYS A 57 10.37 35.40 0.27
N THR A 58 9.20 35.42 0.90
CA THR A 58 9.03 35.72 2.32
C THR A 58 9.33 34.49 3.15
N ASP A 59 9.82 34.69 4.38
CA ASP A 59 10.15 33.59 5.29
C ASP A 59 8.90 32.77 5.62
N GLU A 60 7.73 33.41 5.73
CA GLU A 60 6.47 32.75 6.00
C GLU A 60 6.07 31.79 4.87
N TYR A 61 6.26 32.18 3.61
CA TYR A 61 6.03 31.27 2.49
C TYR A 61 7.03 30.11 2.52
N LEU A 62 8.32 30.39 2.72
CA LEU A 62 9.36 29.36 2.70
C LEU A 62 9.15 28.32 3.80
N GLN A 63 8.69 28.73 5.00
CA GLN A 63 8.33 27.81 6.08
C GLN A 63 7.13 26.93 5.72
N LEU A 64 6.07 27.51 5.14
CA LEU A 64 4.88 26.74 4.72
C LEU A 64 5.18 25.80 3.55
N ASP A 65 6.03 26.22 2.60
CA ASP A 65 6.46 25.42 1.45
C ASP A 65 7.34 24.23 1.89
N ALA A 66 8.24 24.46 2.85
CA ALA A 66 9.02 23.41 3.49
C ALA A 66 8.12 22.43 4.26
N LEU A 67 7.13 22.92 5.01
CA LEU A 67 6.16 22.08 5.71
C LEU A 67 5.30 21.26 4.74
N ALA A 68 4.83 21.87 3.65
CA ALA A 68 4.09 21.19 2.59
C ALA A 68 4.90 20.04 1.96
N THR A 69 6.19 20.32 1.69
CA THR A 69 7.13 19.32 1.17
C THR A 69 7.32 18.18 2.16
N TRP A 70 7.50 18.50 3.45
CA TRP A 70 7.64 17.49 4.51
C TRP A 70 6.39 16.64 4.65
N LEU A 71 5.18 17.22 4.64
CA LEU A 71 3.92 16.47 4.71
C LEU A 71 3.76 15.51 3.53
N THR A 72 4.13 15.94 2.33
CA THR A 72 4.10 15.08 1.13
C THR A 72 5.06 13.89 1.27
N GLN A 73 6.25 14.13 1.82
CA GLN A 73 7.24 13.08 2.08
C GLN A 73 6.79 12.13 3.20
N HIS A 74 6.20 12.68 4.26
CA HIS A 74 5.66 11.93 5.39
C HIS A 74 4.53 11.01 4.94
N GLU A 75 3.55 11.53 4.20
CA GLU A 75 2.45 10.73 3.65
C GLU A 75 2.95 9.58 2.79
N ARG A 76 3.94 9.85 1.91
CA ARG A 76 4.59 8.81 1.12
C ARG A 76 5.30 7.77 1.99
N SER A 77 6.01 8.21 3.03
CA SER A 77 6.69 7.31 3.97
C SER A 77 5.72 6.44 4.78
N CYS A 78 4.55 6.97 5.16
CA CYS A 78 3.50 6.18 5.80
C CYS A 78 2.99 5.10 4.84
N ALA A 79 2.66 5.48 3.60
CA ALA A 79 2.20 4.54 2.58
C ALA A 79 3.22 3.42 2.31
N ASP A 80 4.50 3.78 2.15
CA ASP A 80 5.58 2.85 1.86
C ASP A 80 5.84 1.90 3.06
N THR A 81 5.76 2.41 4.30
CA THR A 81 5.88 1.57 5.51
C THR A 81 4.76 0.54 5.59
N VAL A 82 3.51 0.98 5.43
CA VAL A 82 2.33 0.10 5.51
C VAL A 82 2.33 -0.94 4.39
N ARG A 83 2.71 -0.54 3.17
CA ARG A 83 2.91 -1.48 2.05
C ARG A 83 3.98 -2.52 2.38
N GLY A 84 5.06 -2.08 3.05
CA GLY A 84 6.11 -2.97 3.53
C GLY A 84 5.58 -4.10 4.39
N TRP A 85 4.68 -3.82 5.34
CA TRP A 85 4.19 -4.81 6.30
C TRP A 85 3.56 -6.06 5.66
N PHE A 86 2.73 -5.91 4.63
CA PHE A 86 2.15 -7.08 3.95
C PHE A 86 3.05 -7.69 2.87
N LEU A 87 4.11 -7.00 2.46
CA LEU A 87 5.17 -7.58 1.60
C LEU A 87 6.23 -8.32 2.42
N SER A 88 6.29 -8.11 3.73
CA SER A 88 7.28 -8.73 4.61
C SER A 88 6.69 -9.66 5.67
N GLY A 89 5.37 -9.63 5.88
CA GLY A 89 4.72 -10.38 6.96
C GLY A 89 5.18 -9.95 8.35
N GLU A 90 5.65 -8.71 8.49
CA GLU A 90 6.22 -8.20 9.73
C GLU A 90 5.21 -8.16 10.87
N GLN A 91 5.68 -8.52 12.06
CA GLN A 91 4.93 -8.29 13.29
C GLN A 91 5.01 -6.81 13.67
N VAL A 92 3.86 -6.16 13.67
CA VAL A 92 3.67 -4.76 14.04
C VAL A 92 3.19 -4.71 15.48
N ALA A 93 3.90 -3.97 16.33
CA ALA A 93 3.48 -3.78 17.71
C ALA A 93 2.14 -3.02 17.76
N VAL A 94 1.19 -3.50 18.55
CA VAL A 94 -0.09 -2.79 18.76
C VAL A 94 0.13 -1.39 19.31
N ALA A 95 1.12 -1.24 20.20
CA ALA A 95 1.55 0.06 20.73
C ALA A 95 1.92 1.07 19.62
N LEU A 96 2.52 0.59 18.52
CA LEU A 96 2.92 1.45 17.40
C LEU A 96 1.68 1.97 16.67
N LEU A 97 0.75 1.07 16.30
CA LEU A 97 -0.50 1.43 15.62
C LEU A 97 -1.36 2.37 16.47
N ALA A 98 -1.45 2.10 17.77
CA ALA A 98 -2.08 2.97 18.75
C ALA A 98 -1.47 4.37 18.78
N ALA A 99 -0.13 4.47 18.84
CA ALA A 99 0.57 5.75 18.94
C ALA A 99 0.45 6.60 17.66
N VAL A 100 0.43 5.97 16.49
CA VAL A 100 0.33 6.69 15.20
C VAL A 100 -1.12 6.98 14.79
N TRP A 101 -2.12 6.44 15.49
CA TRP A 101 -3.53 6.57 15.11
C TRP A 101 -4.03 8.02 15.02
N VAL A 102 -3.48 8.90 15.85
CA VAL A 102 -3.82 10.33 15.89
C VAL A 102 -3.30 11.11 14.66
N ASP A 103 -2.36 10.54 13.90
CA ASP A 103 -1.83 11.13 12.68
C ASP A 103 -2.71 10.74 11.48
N PRO A 104 -3.39 11.70 10.82
CA PRO A 104 -4.25 11.41 9.68
C PRO A 104 -3.51 10.74 8.51
N SER A 105 -2.22 11.01 8.35
CA SER A 105 -1.39 10.42 7.29
C SER A 105 -1.22 8.92 7.53
N TRP A 106 -0.98 8.51 8.77
CA TRP A 106 -0.95 7.10 9.14
C TRP A 106 -2.32 6.47 9.06
N GLN A 107 -3.33 7.10 9.69
CA GLN A 107 -4.70 6.58 9.73
C GLN A 107 -5.23 6.30 8.32
N LYS A 108 -4.96 7.18 7.35
CA LYS A 108 -5.32 6.98 5.93
C LYS A 108 -4.89 5.60 5.39
N TYR A 109 -3.70 5.12 5.77
CA TYR A 109 -3.14 3.88 5.23
C TYR A 109 -3.39 2.66 6.11
N VAL A 110 -3.57 2.81 7.42
CA VAL A 110 -3.77 1.69 8.34
C VAL A 110 -5.23 1.38 8.63
N LYS A 111 -6.11 2.39 8.57
CA LYS A 111 -7.53 2.22 8.82
C LYS A 111 -8.11 1.32 7.74
N ASP A 112 -8.96 0.40 8.20
CA ASP A 112 -9.68 -0.58 7.41
C ASP A 112 -8.80 -1.64 6.74
N LEU A 113 -7.52 -1.76 7.12
CA LEU A 113 -6.75 -2.94 6.77
C LEU A 113 -7.28 -4.16 7.52
N VAL A 114 -7.31 -5.31 6.84
CA VAL A 114 -7.41 -6.59 7.52
C VAL A 114 -6.10 -6.80 8.26
N VAL A 115 -6.20 -7.02 9.56
CA VAL A 115 -5.10 -7.32 10.47
C VAL A 115 -5.38 -8.62 11.19
N GLN A 116 -4.30 -9.33 11.53
CA GLN A 116 -4.38 -10.56 12.29
C GLN A 116 -3.60 -10.42 13.59
N ALA A 117 -4.28 -10.59 14.71
CA ALA A 117 -3.69 -10.60 16.04
C ALA A 117 -3.48 -12.04 16.53
N SER A 118 -2.32 -12.32 17.12
CA SER A 118 -2.15 -13.54 17.91
C SER A 118 -2.93 -13.41 19.21
N ASN A 119 -3.80 -14.37 19.53
CA ASN A 119 -4.56 -14.32 20.78
C ASN A 119 -3.64 -14.55 22.00
N PRO A 120 -3.54 -13.59 22.93
CA PRO A 120 -2.79 -13.79 24.16
C PRO A 120 -3.40 -14.92 25.01
N GLY A 121 -2.71 -16.05 25.11
CA GLY A 121 -3.08 -17.14 26.01
C GLY A 121 -3.77 -18.34 25.35
N THR A 122 -4.03 -18.30 24.04
CA THR A 122 -4.33 -19.52 23.27
C THR A 122 -3.55 -19.48 21.96
N ALA A 123 -2.58 -20.38 21.81
CA ALA A 123 -1.74 -20.45 20.61
C ALA A 123 -2.52 -20.87 19.35
N GLU A 124 -3.80 -21.23 19.49
CA GLU A 124 -4.58 -21.90 18.45
C GLU A 124 -5.60 -21.00 17.74
N GLN A 125 -5.86 -19.77 18.21
CA GLN A 125 -6.86 -18.90 17.57
C GLN A 125 -6.27 -17.55 17.19
N GLN A 126 -6.10 -17.33 15.89
CA GLN A 126 -5.75 -16.03 15.32
C GLN A 126 -7.03 -15.20 15.19
N ILE A 127 -6.99 -13.95 15.65
CA ILE A 127 -8.13 -13.02 15.53
C ILE A 127 -7.90 -12.20 14.26
N THR A 128 -8.81 -12.28 13.30
CA THR A 128 -8.74 -11.53 12.03
C THR A 128 -9.86 -10.50 11.99
N GLY A 129 -9.54 -9.25 11.64
CA GLY A 129 -10.55 -8.21 11.53
C GLY A 129 -10.06 -6.95 10.82
N LEU A 130 -11.00 -6.11 10.37
CA LEU A 130 -10.72 -4.77 9.86
C LEU A 130 -10.31 -3.86 11.02
N LEU A 131 -9.18 -3.17 10.91
CA LEU A 131 -8.74 -2.18 11.89
C LEU A 131 -9.60 -0.91 11.81
N ARG A 132 -10.54 -0.75 12.73
CA ARG A 132 -11.52 0.35 12.68
C ARG A 132 -11.16 1.53 13.57
N ASP A 133 -10.52 1.27 14.69
CA ASP A 133 -10.16 2.29 15.66
C ASP A 133 -8.97 1.86 16.53
N ALA A 134 -8.29 2.83 17.13
CA ALA A 134 -7.24 2.58 18.12
C ALA A 134 -7.15 3.73 19.13
N ASP A 135 -6.75 3.39 20.34
CA ASP A 135 -6.37 4.34 21.38
C ASP A 135 -5.08 3.90 22.08
N GLU A 136 -4.65 4.65 23.09
CA GLU A 136 -3.43 4.38 23.87
C GLU A 136 -3.41 3.01 24.58
N HIS A 137 -4.52 2.27 24.60
CA HIS A 137 -4.65 0.99 25.28
C HIS A 137 -4.93 -0.19 24.36
N ALA A 138 -5.57 0.01 23.20
CA ALA A 138 -5.98 -1.09 22.34
C ALA A 138 -6.26 -0.71 20.88
N LEU A 139 -6.30 -1.72 20.02
CA LEU A 139 -6.96 -1.67 18.71
C LEU A 139 -8.39 -2.19 18.83
N ARG A 140 -9.26 -1.74 17.93
CA ARG A 140 -10.62 -2.25 17.73
C ARG A 140 -10.71 -2.84 16.33
N LEU A 141 -10.88 -4.16 16.29
CA LEU A 141 -11.03 -4.92 15.06
C LEU A 141 -12.50 -5.28 14.87
N VAL A 142 -12.99 -5.24 13.62
CA VAL A 142 -14.32 -5.71 13.27
C VAL A 142 -14.20 -6.94 12.39
N ASP A 143 -14.81 -8.06 12.80
CA ASP A 143 -14.83 -9.30 12.01
C ASP A 143 -15.92 -9.30 10.92
N LEU A 144 -16.00 -10.38 10.14
CA LEU A 144 -16.99 -10.55 9.07
C LEU A 144 -18.44 -10.60 9.59
N ASP A 145 -18.64 -10.98 10.85
CA ASP A 145 -19.96 -10.97 11.50
C ASP A 145 -20.35 -9.56 11.98
N GLY A 146 -19.43 -8.58 11.84
CA GLY A 146 -19.61 -7.20 12.31
C GLY A 146 -19.38 -7.04 13.81
N GLU A 147 -18.88 -8.06 14.50
CA GLU A 147 -18.56 -7.98 15.92
C GLU A 147 -17.23 -7.27 16.14
N THR A 148 -17.17 -6.45 17.19
CA THR A 148 -15.95 -5.72 17.54
C THR A 148 -15.14 -6.47 18.59
N THR A 149 -13.90 -6.81 18.24
CA THR A 149 -12.91 -7.38 19.15
C THR A 149 -11.85 -6.34 19.55
N ILE A 150 -11.50 -6.31 20.84
CA ILE A 150 -10.50 -5.40 21.39
C ILE A 150 -9.16 -6.13 21.52
N ILE A 151 -8.12 -5.59 20.90
CA ILE A 151 -6.75 -6.13 20.96
C ILE A 151 -5.89 -5.20 21.83
N PRO A 152 -5.57 -5.58 23.08
CA PRO A 152 -4.85 -4.69 23.98
C PRO A 152 -3.39 -4.52 23.56
N VAL A 153 -2.80 -3.37 23.87
CA VAL A 153 -1.36 -3.06 23.65
C VAL A 153 -0.45 -4.06 24.36
N THR A 154 -0.88 -4.54 25.53
CA THR A 154 -0.16 -5.49 26.36
C THR A 154 -1.12 -6.60 26.79
N THR A 155 -0.63 -7.83 26.82
CA THR A 155 -1.32 -9.00 27.35
C THR A 155 -1.49 -8.92 28.87
N PRO A 156 -2.39 -9.70 29.50
CA PRO A 156 -2.55 -9.70 30.96
C PRO A 156 -1.28 -10.03 31.76
N ASP A 157 -0.34 -10.77 31.17
CA ASP A 157 0.96 -11.14 31.74
C ASP A 157 2.08 -10.13 31.44
N GLY A 158 1.77 -9.00 30.81
CA GLY A 158 2.71 -7.89 30.62
C GLY A 158 3.55 -7.97 29.34
N ILE A 159 3.20 -8.84 28.38
CA ILE A 159 3.89 -9.00 27.10
C ILE A 159 3.28 -8.03 26.07
N GLN A 160 4.11 -7.41 25.23
CA GLN A 160 3.61 -6.56 24.16
C GLN A 160 2.86 -7.39 23.11
N THR A 161 1.67 -6.94 22.73
CA THR A 161 0.88 -7.58 21.69
C THR A 161 1.34 -7.12 20.32
N THR A 162 1.41 -8.05 19.37
CA THR A 162 1.71 -7.79 17.97
C THR A 162 0.56 -8.22 17.07
N VAL A 163 0.46 -7.57 15.91
CA VAL A 163 -0.42 -7.95 14.81
C VAL A 163 0.39 -8.08 13.54
N THR A 164 -0.12 -8.81 12.56
CA THR A 164 0.38 -8.80 11.19
C THR A 164 -0.64 -8.15 10.26
N VAL A 165 -0.15 -7.54 9.19
CA VAL A 165 -0.99 -7.16 8.04
C VAL A 165 -0.76 -8.23 6.97
N PRO A 166 -1.67 -9.21 6.80
CA PRO A 166 -1.47 -10.26 5.81
C PRO A 166 -1.49 -9.71 4.37
N HIS A 167 -0.69 -10.30 3.50
CA HIS A 167 -0.86 -10.13 2.06
C HIS A 167 -2.23 -10.69 1.64
N PRO A 168 -2.97 -10.08 0.70
CA PRO A 168 -4.30 -10.57 0.28
C PRO A 168 -4.32 -12.03 -0.20
N VAL A 169 -3.23 -12.51 -0.81
CA VAL A 169 -3.10 -13.94 -1.20
C VAL A 169 -3.11 -14.91 0.00
N LEU A 170 -2.86 -14.40 1.22
CA LEU A 170 -2.82 -15.16 2.47
C LEU A 170 -4.08 -14.93 3.33
N ILE A 171 -5.01 -14.08 2.89
CA ILE A 171 -6.25 -13.81 3.62
C ILE A 171 -7.25 -14.92 3.26
N GLU A 172 -7.66 -15.68 4.28
CA GLU A 172 -8.78 -16.61 4.16
C GLU A 172 -10.07 -15.83 3.91
N ASP A 173 -10.95 -16.39 3.06
CA ASP A 173 -12.23 -15.78 2.69
C ASP A 173 -12.10 -14.33 2.16
N ILE A 174 -11.05 -14.06 1.37
CA ILE A 174 -10.76 -12.72 0.82
C ILE A 174 -11.95 -12.10 0.07
N ASP A 175 -12.77 -12.92 -0.60
CA ASP A 175 -13.94 -12.43 -1.31
C ASP A 175 -15.05 -11.98 -0.36
N ASP A 176 -15.24 -12.67 0.77
CA ASP A 176 -16.17 -12.26 1.82
C ASP A 176 -15.69 -10.95 2.49
N TRP A 177 -14.38 -10.80 2.72
CA TRP A 177 -13.81 -9.54 3.19
C TRP A 177 -14.02 -8.38 2.21
N ARG A 178 -13.90 -8.64 0.90
CA ARG A 178 -14.16 -7.64 -0.14
C ARG A 178 -15.62 -7.22 -0.17
N GLU A 179 -16.54 -8.19 -0.12
CA GLU A 179 -17.98 -7.93 -0.05
C GLU A 179 -18.32 -7.10 1.20
N PHE A 180 -17.84 -7.52 2.37
CA PHE A 180 -18.04 -6.82 3.63
C PHE A 180 -17.47 -5.39 3.61
N ALA A 181 -16.28 -5.19 3.03
CA ALA A 181 -15.70 -3.87 2.88
C ALA A 181 -16.55 -2.95 1.98
N VAL A 182 -17.11 -3.48 0.87
CA VAL A 182 -18.02 -2.74 0.01
C VAL A 182 -19.29 -2.35 0.76
N GLU A 183 -19.90 -3.28 1.51
CA GLU A 183 -21.12 -3.03 2.30
C GLU A 183 -20.91 -1.96 3.37
N LEU A 184 -19.75 -1.96 4.05
CA LEU A 184 -19.38 -0.95 5.04
C LEU A 184 -18.95 0.40 4.43
N GLY A 185 -18.83 0.50 3.10
CA GLY A 185 -18.30 1.69 2.44
C GLY A 185 -16.84 1.99 2.81
N VAL A 186 -16.07 0.94 3.12
CA VAL A 186 -14.65 1.03 3.47
C VAL A 186 -13.84 1.53 2.27
N THR A 187 -12.87 2.41 2.54
CA THR A 187 -11.89 2.84 1.54
C THR A 187 -10.50 2.73 2.16
N GLN A 188 -9.70 1.78 1.67
CA GLN A 188 -8.32 1.62 2.14
C GLN A 188 -7.39 2.59 1.41
N GLY A 189 -6.55 3.33 2.15
CA GLY A 189 -5.51 4.16 1.55
C GLY A 189 -4.39 3.35 0.90
N THR A 190 -4.24 2.08 1.31
CA THR A 190 -3.41 1.09 0.62
C THR A 190 -4.31 0.01 0.07
N ASP A 191 -4.13 -0.33 -1.19
CA ASP A 191 -4.88 -1.40 -1.83
C ASP A 191 -4.43 -2.76 -1.27
N GLN A 192 -5.06 -3.24 -0.19
CA GLN A 192 -4.83 -4.56 0.40
C GLN A 192 -5.90 -5.52 -0.10
N LEU A 193 -7.18 -5.25 0.18
CA LEU A 193 -8.29 -6.14 -0.18
C LEU A 193 -8.52 -6.19 -1.70
N PHE A 194 -8.50 -5.05 -2.38
CA PHE A 194 -8.80 -4.96 -3.81
C PHE A 194 -7.56 -5.12 -4.70
N ARG A 195 -6.41 -5.38 -4.08
CA ARG A 195 -5.18 -5.72 -4.79
C ARG A 195 -5.36 -7.00 -5.57
N GLU A 196 -4.90 -6.97 -6.80
CA GLU A 196 -4.88 -8.13 -7.67
C GLU A 196 -3.99 -9.24 -7.09
N VAL A 197 -4.54 -10.45 -7.07
CA VAL A 197 -3.89 -11.65 -6.51
C VAL A 197 -3.66 -12.64 -7.64
N HIS A 198 -2.43 -13.15 -7.75
CA HIS A 198 -2.09 -14.22 -8.68
C HIS A 198 -1.68 -15.46 -7.92
N HIS A 199 -2.47 -16.52 -8.04
CA HIS A 199 -2.16 -17.81 -7.43
C HIS A 199 -1.09 -18.55 -8.24
N LYS A 200 -0.15 -19.19 -7.53
CA LYS A 200 0.89 -20.01 -8.16
C LYS A 200 0.28 -21.26 -8.78
N PRO A 201 0.50 -21.53 -10.08
CA PRO A 201 0.01 -22.75 -10.72
C PRO A 201 0.63 -24.02 -10.11
N ASP A 202 -0.16 -25.08 -9.99
CA ASP A 202 0.28 -26.36 -9.43
C ASP A 202 1.15 -27.17 -10.40
N THR A 203 1.01 -26.94 -11.71
CA THR A 203 1.76 -27.67 -12.73
C THR A 203 3.05 -26.95 -13.11
N THR A 204 4.09 -27.72 -13.44
CA THR A 204 5.35 -27.17 -13.96
C THR A 204 5.14 -26.35 -15.22
N GLU A 205 4.28 -26.82 -16.12
CA GLU A 205 3.98 -26.11 -17.37
C GLU A 205 3.25 -24.79 -17.13
N GLY A 206 2.24 -24.77 -16.24
CA GLY A 206 1.54 -23.54 -15.89
C GLY A 206 2.45 -22.51 -15.23
N ARG A 207 3.39 -22.95 -14.37
CA ARG A 207 4.40 -22.05 -13.79
C ARG A 207 5.31 -21.47 -14.87
N ARG A 208 5.81 -22.31 -15.78
CA ARG A 208 6.67 -21.87 -16.90
C ARG A 208 5.96 -20.87 -17.80
N GLU A 209 4.70 -21.13 -18.15
CA GLU A 209 3.89 -20.22 -18.95
C GLU A 209 3.73 -18.87 -18.26
N ALA A 210 3.38 -18.84 -16.97
CA ALA A 210 3.23 -17.60 -16.22
C ALA A 210 4.52 -16.75 -16.20
N LEU A 211 5.69 -17.39 -16.06
CA LEU A 211 6.99 -16.70 -15.99
C LEU A 211 7.46 -16.15 -17.34
N THR A 212 7.04 -16.76 -18.45
CA THR A 212 7.49 -16.39 -19.81
C THR A 212 6.43 -15.59 -20.58
N ARG A 213 5.23 -15.42 -20.02
CA ARG A 213 4.07 -14.78 -20.67
C ARG A 213 4.35 -13.39 -21.25
N TYR A 214 5.20 -12.62 -20.59
CA TYR A 214 5.44 -11.22 -20.92
C TYR A 214 6.70 -11.01 -21.79
N ALA A 215 7.45 -12.08 -22.04
CA ALA A 215 8.70 -12.03 -22.79
C ALA A 215 8.45 -11.61 -24.25
N GLY A 216 9.38 -10.83 -24.79
CA GLY A 216 9.33 -10.29 -26.16
C GLY A 216 8.49 -9.02 -26.31
N ALA A 217 7.86 -8.51 -25.24
CA ALA A 217 7.20 -7.21 -25.27
C ALA A 217 8.21 -6.08 -25.42
N ARG A 218 7.80 -5.00 -26.10
CA ARG A 218 8.70 -3.91 -26.52
C ARG A 218 8.17 -2.55 -26.12
N TYR A 219 9.10 -1.64 -25.86
CA TYR A 219 8.88 -0.22 -25.68
C TYR A 219 9.66 0.52 -26.75
N GLU A 220 9.08 1.59 -27.30
CA GLU A 220 9.76 2.45 -28.28
C GLU A 220 11.09 2.97 -27.75
N GLN A 221 11.16 3.28 -26.45
CA GLN A 221 12.40 3.70 -25.79
C GLN A 221 12.56 3.04 -24.41
N GLY A 222 13.78 2.57 -24.11
CA GLY A 222 14.13 2.05 -22.78
C GLY A 222 13.92 3.05 -21.64
N THR A 223 14.03 4.37 -21.89
CA THR A 223 13.71 5.41 -20.90
C THR A 223 12.25 5.38 -20.45
N VAL A 224 11.32 5.03 -21.34
CA VAL A 224 9.88 4.93 -21.01
C VAL A 224 9.63 3.71 -20.13
N LEU A 225 10.20 2.56 -20.50
CA LEU A 225 10.15 1.32 -19.71
C LEU A 225 10.71 1.55 -18.30
N MET A 226 11.93 2.08 -18.21
CA MET A 226 12.58 2.34 -16.92
C MET A 226 11.85 3.41 -16.10
N GLY A 227 11.38 4.47 -16.76
CA GLY A 227 10.65 5.56 -16.12
C GLY A 227 9.33 5.10 -15.51
N ARG A 228 8.55 4.28 -16.24
CA ARG A 228 7.33 3.65 -15.75
C ARG A 228 7.61 2.76 -14.53
N SER A 229 8.62 1.90 -14.64
CA SER A 229 8.97 0.94 -13.59
C SER A 229 9.40 1.64 -12.29
N LYS A 230 10.27 2.65 -12.39
CA LYS A 230 10.67 3.50 -11.26
C LYS A 230 9.51 4.31 -10.70
N GLY A 231 8.63 4.82 -11.56
CA GLY A 231 7.44 5.57 -11.16
C GLY A 231 6.48 4.75 -10.31
N ALA A 232 6.44 3.43 -10.50
CA ALA A 232 5.68 2.49 -9.68
C ALA A 232 6.39 2.03 -8.40
N GLY A 233 7.62 2.51 -8.16
CA GLY A 233 8.37 2.20 -6.94
C GLY A 233 9.19 0.91 -7.01
N TYR A 234 9.36 0.30 -8.19
CA TYR A 234 10.23 -0.86 -8.36
C TYR A 234 11.70 -0.45 -8.41
N GLU A 235 12.57 -1.34 -7.95
CA GLU A 235 13.99 -1.23 -8.23
C GLU A 235 14.20 -1.48 -9.74
N THR A 236 15.00 -0.66 -10.40
CA THR A 236 15.11 -0.72 -11.86
C THR A 236 16.49 -0.32 -12.33
N THR A 237 17.12 -1.23 -13.08
CA THR A 237 18.37 -1.01 -13.80
C THR A 237 18.11 -1.00 -15.31
N ARG A 238 19.15 -1.16 -16.14
CA ARG A 238 18.99 -1.37 -17.58
C ARG A 238 18.77 -2.84 -17.95
N PHE A 239 18.87 -3.74 -16.98
CA PHE A 239 18.85 -5.20 -17.17
C PHE A 239 17.69 -5.88 -16.45
N GLU A 240 17.10 -5.21 -15.47
CA GLU A 240 16.02 -5.77 -14.67
C GLU A 240 15.14 -4.71 -14.03
N VAL A 241 13.89 -5.11 -13.79
CA VAL A 241 12.97 -4.51 -12.84
C VAL A 241 12.76 -5.53 -11.72
N SER A 242 12.91 -5.10 -10.47
CA SER A 242 12.83 -6.02 -9.34
C SER A 242 12.01 -5.47 -8.17
N LEU A 243 11.47 -6.41 -7.40
CA LEU A 243 10.76 -6.14 -6.16
C LEU A 243 11.23 -7.12 -5.08
N ARG A 244 11.34 -6.63 -3.85
CA ARG A 244 11.73 -7.43 -2.69
C ARG A 244 10.48 -7.85 -1.91
N VAL A 245 10.41 -9.14 -1.58
CA VAL A 245 9.41 -9.73 -0.69
C VAL A 245 10.15 -10.45 0.44
N ASN A 246 9.65 -10.37 1.66
CA ASN A 246 10.03 -11.31 2.70
C ASN A 246 8.85 -12.24 2.94
N GLU A 247 9.04 -13.53 2.73
CA GLU A 247 7.98 -14.52 2.91
C GLU A 247 8.44 -15.66 3.80
N LEU A 248 7.52 -16.23 4.56
CA LEU A 248 7.79 -17.41 5.37
C LEU A 248 7.94 -18.61 4.43
N VAL A 249 9.15 -19.16 4.37
CA VAL A 249 9.37 -20.41 3.62
C VAL A 249 8.94 -21.57 4.50
N SER A 250 8.03 -22.39 3.96
CA SER A 250 7.41 -23.58 4.56
C SER A 250 6.44 -23.33 5.72
N VAL A 251 5.14 -23.54 5.47
CA VAL A 251 4.07 -23.52 6.48
C VAL A 251 4.14 -24.77 7.39
N ASP A 252 4.80 -25.84 6.93
CA ASP A 252 4.88 -27.13 7.62
C ASP A 252 6.12 -27.31 8.52
N ALA A 253 7.04 -26.34 8.55
CA ALA A 253 8.20 -26.40 9.43
C ALA A 253 7.95 -25.59 10.72
N PRO A 254 8.15 -26.17 11.92
CA PRO A 254 7.98 -25.48 13.21
C PRO A 254 8.98 -24.32 13.46
N SER A 255 9.75 -23.93 12.43
CA SER A 255 10.80 -22.91 12.43
C SER A 255 10.80 -22.14 11.10
N ALA A 256 9.62 -21.88 10.51
CA ALA A 256 9.50 -21.09 9.30
C ALA A 256 10.25 -19.74 9.48
N THR A 257 11.37 -19.60 8.79
CA THR A 257 12.18 -18.37 8.84
C THR A 257 11.80 -17.53 7.63
N ALA A 258 11.48 -16.26 7.86
CA ALA A 258 11.25 -15.33 6.78
C ALA A 258 12.48 -15.29 5.88
N THR A 259 12.29 -15.59 4.60
CA THR A 259 13.33 -15.54 3.58
C THR A 259 13.06 -14.36 2.67
N THR A 260 14.11 -13.61 2.37
CA THR A 260 14.03 -12.58 1.33
C THR A 260 14.07 -13.24 -0.05
N VAL A 261 13.06 -12.92 -0.87
CA VAL A 261 12.95 -13.30 -2.27
C VAL A 261 12.82 -12.03 -3.11
N PHE A 262 13.57 -11.97 -4.20
CA PHE A 262 13.46 -10.93 -5.21
C PHE A 262 12.70 -11.50 -6.40
N ALA A 263 11.58 -10.89 -6.78
CA ALA A 263 11.01 -11.08 -8.10
C ALA A 263 11.80 -10.20 -9.07
N VAL A 264 12.30 -10.78 -10.16
CA VAL A 264 13.19 -10.12 -11.11
C VAL A 264 12.64 -10.32 -12.51
N LEU A 265 12.11 -9.26 -13.10
CA LEU A 265 11.76 -9.22 -14.51
C LEU A 265 12.97 -8.74 -15.30
N SER A 266 13.52 -9.62 -16.13
CA SER A 266 14.62 -9.23 -17.02
C SER A 266 14.13 -8.27 -18.10
N ILE A 267 14.94 -7.27 -18.40
CA ILE A 267 14.70 -6.28 -19.45
C ILE A 267 16.01 -6.02 -20.21
N ASP A 268 15.96 -5.57 -21.45
CA ASP A 268 17.11 -5.00 -22.14
C ASP A 268 16.86 -3.53 -22.47
N CYS A 269 17.66 -2.65 -21.89
CA CYS A 269 17.70 -1.22 -22.18
C CYS A 269 19.15 -0.76 -22.40
N GLY A 270 19.93 -1.52 -23.19
CA GLY A 270 21.34 -1.27 -23.46
C GLY A 270 21.66 0.21 -23.73
N ASN A 271 20.96 0.80 -24.70
CA ASN A 271 20.86 2.26 -24.90
C ASN A 271 19.45 2.73 -24.50
N PRO A 272 19.30 3.60 -23.47
CA PRO A 272 18.00 4.08 -23.00
C PRO A 272 17.14 4.79 -24.06
N PHE A 273 17.76 5.33 -25.12
CA PHE A 273 17.05 6.05 -26.18
C PHE A 273 16.65 5.15 -27.35
N ASP A 274 17.10 3.90 -27.35
CA ASP A 274 16.69 2.88 -28.32
C ASP A 274 15.59 2.01 -27.70
N GLU A 275 15.07 1.06 -28.49
CA GLU A 275 14.04 0.10 -28.08
C GLU A 275 14.41 -0.60 -26.76
N GLY A 276 13.43 -0.73 -25.86
CA GLY A 276 13.55 -1.52 -24.65
C GLY A 276 12.72 -2.80 -24.75
N THR A 277 13.24 -3.94 -24.30
CA THR A 277 12.53 -5.23 -24.33
C THR A 277 12.29 -5.78 -22.93
N ILE A 278 11.22 -6.57 -22.79
CA ILE A 278 10.93 -7.39 -21.61
C ILE A 278 11.27 -8.84 -21.93
N ASP A 279 11.93 -9.52 -21.00
CA ASP A 279 12.23 -10.95 -21.03
C ASP A 279 11.55 -11.67 -19.85
N ASP A 280 12.08 -12.81 -19.44
CA ASP A 280 11.46 -13.69 -18.46
C ASP A 280 11.42 -13.08 -17.04
N LEU A 281 10.35 -13.40 -16.31
CA LEU A 281 10.30 -13.26 -14.86
C LEU A 281 11.02 -14.44 -14.20
N ASN A 282 11.85 -14.15 -13.21
CA ASN A 282 12.50 -15.15 -12.37
C ASN A 282 12.55 -14.70 -10.91
N PHE A 283 12.86 -15.64 -10.01
CA PHE A 283 12.92 -15.39 -8.58
C PHE A 283 14.31 -15.72 -8.05
N VAL A 284 14.83 -14.85 -7.18
CA VAL A 284 16.18 -14.96 -6.63
C VAL A 284 16.15 -14.81 -5.12
N SER A 285 16.88 -15.65 -4.39
CA SER A 285 17.16 -15.47 -2.98
C SER A 285 18.64 -15.15 -2.76
N PRO A 286 19.02 -14.25 -1.83
CA PRO A 286 20.42 -13.95 -1.52
C PRO A 286 21.25 -15.19 -1.13
N GLY A 287 20.64 -16.18 -0.47
CA GLY A 287 21.34 -17.38 -0.02
C GLY A 287 21.40 -18.51 -1.05
N ALA A 288 20.39 -18.62 -1.91
CA ALA A 288 20.23 -19.75 -2.84
C ALA A 288 20.48 -19.39 -4.31
N GLY A 289 20.55 -18.10 -4.65
CA GLY A 289 20.57 -17.66 -6.05
C GLY A 289 19.19 -17.81 -6.70
N ARG A 290 19.14 -18.21 -7.97
CA ARG A 290 17.87 -18.41 -8.69
C ARG A 290 17.09 -19.58 -8.09
N LEU A 291 15.84 -19.34 -7.74
CA LEU A 291 14.94 -20.34 -7.14
C LEU A 291 14.25 -21.20 -8.19
N ASP A 292 13.96 -22.45 -7.86
CA ASP A 292 13.01 -23.25 -8.63
C ASP A 292 11.60 -22.64 -8.43
N PRO A 293 10.77 -22.46 -9.49
CA PRO A 293 9.41 -21.96 -9.36
C PRO A 293 8.54 -22.71 -8.32
N VAL A 294 8.84 -23.97 -8.01
CA VAL A 294 8.14 -24.72 -6.95
C VAL A 294 8.43 -24.16 -5.55
N GLU A 295 9.63 -23.63 -5.31
CA GLU A 295 10.11 -23.14 -4.02
C GLU A 295 9.62 -21.72 -3.70
N VAL A 296 9.14 -20.98 -4.71
CA VAL A 296 8.66 -19.60 -4.56
C VAL A 296 7.34 -19.59 -3.78
N GLY A 297 7.26 -18.84 -2.69
CA GLY A 297 6.05 -18.71 -1.90
C GLY A 297 4.96 -17.89 -2.59
N PRO A 298 3.73 -17.91 -2.04
CA PRO A 298 2.56 -17.31 -2.67
C PRO A 298 2.65 -15.78 -2.76
N VAL A 299 3.32 -15.11 -1.81
CA VAL A 299 3.45 -13.65 -1.80
C VAL A 299 4.43 -13.22 -2.88
N ALA A 300 5.63 -13.81 -2.91
CA ALA A 300 6.62 -13.49 -3.94
C ALA A 300 6.06 -13.79 -5.34
N TRP A 301 5.38 -14.93 -5.51
CA TRP A 301 4.73 -15.27 -6.76
C TRP A 301 3.71 -14.22 -7.20
N SER A 302 2.73 -13.91 -6.33
CA SER A 302 1.66 -12.97 -6.64
C SER A 302 2.22 -11.59 -7.03
N GLU A 303 3.15 -11.07 -6.23
CA GLU A 303 3.72 -9.75 -6.46
C GLU A 303 4.63 -9.69 -7.68
N GLY A 304 5.37 -10.76 -7.95
CA GLY A 304 6.22 -10.88 -9.13
C GLY A 304 5.41 -10.81 -10.43
N ILE A 305 4.30 -11.55 -10.48
CA ILE A 305 3.38 -11.51 -11.63
C ILE A 305 2.74 -10.13 -11.76
N ARG A 306 2.24 -9.56 -10.66
CA ARG A 306 1.64 -8.22 -10.67
C ARG A 306 2.61 -7.13 -11.15
N MET A 307 3.89 -7.21 -10.75
CA MET A 307 4.96 -6.36 -11.27
C MET A 307 5.15 -6.57 -12.77
N ALA A 308 5.27 -7.82 -13.22
CA ALA A 308 5.46 -8.13 -14.63
C ALA A 308 4.30 -7.63 -15.50
N GLU A 309 3.04 -7.75 -15.03
CA GLU A 309 1.86 -7.22 -15.71
C GLU A 309 1.82 -5.70 -15.75
N PHE A 310 2.18 -5.03 -14.66
CA PHE A 310 2.28 -3.59 -14.63
C PHE A 310 3.32 -3.06 -15.65
N VAL A 311 4.48 -3.72 -15.73
CA VAL A 311 5.52 -3.36 -16.71
C VAL A 311 5.07 -3.73 -18.13
N TYR A 312 4.48 -4.90 -18.34
CA TYR A 312 3.99 -5.32 -19.66
C TYR A 312 2.84 -4.44 -20.19
N SER A 313 1.95 -3.95 -19.34
CA SER A 313 0.82 -3.11 -19.75
C SER A 313 1.23 -1.75 -20.33
N GLY A 314 2.45 -1.28 -20.07
CA GLY A 314 2.97 -0.04 -20.64
C GLY A 314 3.68 -0.20 -21.98
N ARG A 315 3.79 -1.42 -22.50
CA ARG A 315 4.46 -1.71 -23.78
C ARG A 315 3.86 -0.92 -24.95
N THR A 316 4.64 -0.73 -25.99
CA THR A 316 4.13 -0.21 -27.27
C THR A 316 3.13 -1.20 -27.87
N ILE A 317 1.94 -0.71 -28.23
CA ILE A 317 0.94 -1.46 -28.98
C ILE A 317 1.04 -0.96 -30.43
N GLU A 318 1.30 -1.87 -31.36
CA GLU A 318 1.24 -1.53 -32.79
C GLU A 318 -0.23 -1.36 -33.20
N ASP A 319 -0.58 -0.18 -33.70
CA ASP A 319 -1.89 0.06 -34.29
C ASP A 319 -2.00 -0.77 -35.58
N SER A 320 -2.89 -1.75 -35.58
CA SER A 320 -3.26 -2.50 -36.79
C SER A 320 -4.33 -1.75 -37.57
N GLU A 321 -4.05 -0.50 -37.95
CA GLU A 321 -4.86 0.26 -38.90
C GLU A 321 -4.06 0.61 -40.16
N GLY A 322 -4.47 0.02 -41.30
CA GLY A 322 -4.14 0.53 -42.62
C GLY A 322 -3.36 -0.40 -43.55
N ASN A 323 -3.91 -1.58 -43.86
CA ASN A 323 -3.59 -2.25 -45.13
C ASN A 323 -4.85 -2.92 -45.68
N GLU A 324 -5.79 -2.07 -46.13
CA GLU A 324 -6.76 -2.42 -47.19
C GLU A 324 -6.23 -1.94 -48.55
#